data_AF-A0A355R783-F1
#
_entry.id   AF-A0A355R783-F1
#
_cell.length_a   1.000
_cell.length_b   1.000
_cell.length_c   1.000
_cell.angle_alpha   90.00
_cell.angle_beta   90.00
_cell.angle_gamma   90.00
#
_symmetry.space_group_name_H-M   'P 1'
#
loop_
_entity.id
_entity.type
_entity.pdbx_description
1 polymer ?
#
loop_
_entity_poly.entity_id
_entity_poly.type
_entity_poly.pdbx_seq_one_letter_code
_entity_poly.pdbx_strand_id
1 'polypeptide(L)'
;NENVPLGESVFDYFEREVKPHVPDAWIDESKRDEQDGEVGVVGFEIPFNRHFYVFQPPRPLEEIDCDLKACTDRIKQMIEGLSA
;
A
#
# COMPACT_ATOMS: atom_id res chain seq x y z
N ASN A 1 -0.30 18.15 -0.13
CA ASN A 1 -1.77 18.16 -0.10
C ASN A 1 -2.15 17.29 1.06
N GLU A 2 -2.72 17.87 2.11
CA GLU A 2 -3.14 17.15 3.32
C GLU A 2 -4.65 16.98 3.23
N ASN A 3 -5.17 15.81 3.59
CA ASN A 3 -6.62 15.58 3.59
C ASN A 3 -7.31 16.34 4.73
N VAL A 4 -6.62 16.45 5.87
CA VAL A 4 -6.98 17.31 7.01
C VAL A 4 -5.70 18.04 7.41
N PRO A 5 -5.68 19.38 7.48
CA PRO A 5 -4.48 20.12 7.82
C PRO A 5 -3.97 19.76 9.23
N LEU A 6 -2.69 19.38 9.34
CA LEU A 6 -2.11 18.97 10.64
C LEU A 6 -2.05 20.12 11.65
N GLY A 7 -1.93 21.36 11.17
CA GLY A 7 -1.86 22.56 12.01
C GLY A 7 -3.20 23.12 12.47
N GLU A 8 -4.31 22.47 12.10
CA GLU A 8 -5.67 22.90 12.43
C GLU A 8 -6.31 21.91 13.41
N SER A 9 -7.20 22.39 14.28
CA SER A 9 -8.02 21.54 15.13
C SER A 9 -8.92 20.63 14.27
N VAL A 10 -8.93 19.33 14.58
CA VAL A 10 -9.80 18.36 13.90
C VAL A 10 -11.28 18.73 14.03
N PHE A 11 -11.67 19.38 15.13
CA PHE A 11 -13.05 19.83 15.36
C PHE A 11 -13.43 21.01 14.46
N ASP A 12 -12.52 21.98 14.28
CA ASP A 12 -12.76 23.15 13.44
C ASP A 12 -12.88 22.74 11.97
N TYR A 13 -12.01 21.82 11.53
CA TYR A 13 -12.10 21.20 10.20
C TYR A 13 -13.44 20.46 10.03
N PHE A 14 -13.86 19.69 11.03
CA PHE A 14 -15.09 18.90 10.98
C PHE A 14 -16.36 19.76 10.86
N GLU A 15 -16.45 20.86 11.62
CA GLU A 15 -17.58 21.80 11.51
C GLU A 15 -17.65 22.48 10.13
N ARG A 16 -16.49 22.78 9.54
CA ARG A 16 -16.40 23.50 8.27
C ARG A 16 -16.61 22.60 7.05
N GLU A 17 -15.97 21.43 7.04
CA GLU A 17 -15.84 20.60 5.84
C GLU A 17 -16.67 19.31 5.90
N VAL A 18 -17.14 18.86 7.08
CA VAL A 18 -17.90 17.61 7.22
C VAL A 18 -19.37 17.85 7.51
N LYS A 19 -19.69 18.57 8.60
CA LYS A 19 -21.08 18.79 9.02
C LYS A 19 -22.01 19.42 7.97
N PRO A 20 -21.58 20.37 7.12
CA PRO A 20 -22.46 20.94 6.10
C PRO A 20 -22.92 19.91 5.06
N HIS A 21 -22.15 18.83 4.87
CA HIS A 21 -22.45 17.76 3.94
C HIS A 21 -23.12 16.56 4.61
N VAL A 22 -22.77 16.27 5.87
CA VAL A 22 -23.32 15.16 6.64
C VAL A 22 -23.64 15.62 8.07
N PRO A 23 -24.86 16.14 8.33
CA PRO A 23 -25.22 16.71 9.63
C PRO A 23 -25.19 15.72 10.80
N ASP A 24 -25.46 14.44 10.53
CA ASP A 24 -25.47 13.37 11.54
C ASP A 24 -24.07 12.77 11.81
N ALA A 25 -23.04 13.28 11.15
CA ALA A 25 -21.67 12.85 11.41
C ALA A 25 -21.24 13.26 12.82
N TRP A 26 -20.36 12.45 13.42
CA TRP A 26 -19.74 12.72 14.71
C TRP A 26 -18.30 12.20 14.71
N ILE A 27 -17.49 12.71 15.63
CA ILE A 27 -16.10 12.28 15.83
C ILE A 27 -16.05 11.26 16.97
N ASP A 28 -15.45 10.10 16.72
CA ASP A 28 -15.20 9.10 17.75
C ASP A 28 -13.98 9.46 18.59
N GLU A 29 -14.21 10.11 19.74
CA GLU A 29 -13.16 10.51 20.69
C GLU A 29 -12.48 9.34 21.41
N SER A 30 -12.97 8.10 21.23
CA SER A 30 -12.27 6.90 21.70
C SER A 30 -11.07 6.54 20.82
N LYS A 31 -11.04 7.05 19.58
CA LYS A 31 -9.92 6.87 18.65
C LYS A 31 -8.89 7.96 18.90
N ARG A 32 -7.76 7.54 19.46
CA ARG A 32 -6.65 8.41 19.80
C ARG A 32 -5.39 7.92 19.14
N ASP A 33 -4.52 8.87 18.80
CA ASP A 33 -3.23 8.56 18.25
C ASP A 33 -2.34 7.95 19.34
N GLU A 34 -1.58 6.91 18.99
CA GLU A 34 -0.76 6.19 19.95
C GLU A 34 0.47 7.00 20.41
N GLN A 35 0.90 8.00 19.64
CA GLN A 35 2.10 8.78 19.92
C GLN A 35 1.82 10.01 20.77
N ASP A 36 0.75 10.75 20.48
CA ASP A 36 0.41 11.99 21.20
C ASP A 36 -0.82 11.87 22.12
N GLY A 37 -1.65 10.83 21.95
CA GLY A 37 -2.85 10.60 22.76
C GLY A 37 -4.03 11.52 22.44
N GLU A 38 -3.92 12.38 21.43
CA GLU A 38 -4.98 13.28 20.99
C GLU A 38 -6.02 12.55 20.13
N VAL A 39 -7.20 13.15 19.95
CA VAL A 39 -8.28 12.55 19.16
C VAL A 39 -7.94 12.57 17.68
N GLY A 40 -8.09 11.40 17.02
CA GLY A 40 -7.70 11.20 15.63
C GLY A 40 -6.49 10.27 15.49
N VAL A 41 -6.08 9.98 14.27
CA VAL A 41 -4.87 9.19 13.97
C VAL A 41 -4.07 9.95 12.93
N VAL A 42 -2.80 10.22 13.23
CA VAL A 42 -1.92 10.98 12.34
C VAL A 42 -1.23 10.02 11.38
N GLY A 43 -1.56 10.13 10.09
CA GLY A 43 -0.98 9.31 9.03
C GLY A 43 -0.19 10.14 8.03
N PHE A 44 1.01 9.68 7.68
CA PHE A 44 1.80 10.23 6.59
C PHE A 44 1.91 9.21 5.46
N GLU A 45 1.61 9.63 4.23
CA GLU A 45 1.87 8.83 3.04
C GLU A 45 3.07 9.39 2.28
N ILE A 46 4.07 8.55 2.05
CA ILE A 46 5.14 8.84 1.10
C ILE A 46 4.78 8.09 -0.19
N PRO A 47 4.41 8.78 -1.29
CA PRO A 47 4.01 8.10 -2.52
C PRO A 47 5.26 7.58 -3.24
N PHE A 48 5.76 6.44 -2.75
CA PHE A 48 7.03 5.86 -3.19
C PHE A 48 7.04 5.61 -4.70
N ASN A 49 5.95 5.05 -5.23
CA ASN A 49 5.78 4.78 -6.65
C ASN A 49 5.76 6.06 -7.51
N ARG A 50 5.38 7.22 -6.96
CA ARG A 50 5.38 8.47 -7.73
C ARG A 50 6.77 9.06 -7.83
N HIS A 51 7.53 9.03 -6.74
CA HIS A 51 8.80 9.76 -6.63
C HIS A 51 10.04 8.89 -6.84
N PHE A 52 9.95 7.60 -6.54
CA PHE A 52 11.09 6.68 -6.53
C PHE A 52 10.89 5.49 -7.47
N TYR A 53 9.84 5.50 -8.30
CA TYR A 53 9.68 4.44 -9.28
C TYR A 53 10.79 4.53 -10.34
N VAL A 54 11.60 3.49 -10.36
CA VAL A 54 12.58 3.25 -11.41
C VAL A 54 11.98 2.20 -12.32
N PHE A 55 11.78 2.55 -13.60
CA PHE A 55 11.33 1.58 -14.59
C PHE A 55 12.33 0.42 -14.66
N GLN A 56 11.83 -0.79 -14.38
CA GLN A 56 12.59 -2.01 -14.65
C GLN A 56 12.10 -2.60 -15.97
N PRO A 57 12.95 -2.66 -17.01
CA PRO A 57 12.58 -3.35 -18.22
C PRO A 57 12.30 -4.83 -17.90
N PRO A 58 11.36 -5.46 -18.61
CA PRO A 58 11.19 -6.91 -18.53
C PRO A 58 12.51 -7.61 -18.84
N ARG A 59 12.75 -8.75 -18.19
CA ARG A 59 13.90 -9.60 -18.51
C ARG A 59 13.87 -10.04 -20.00
N PRO A 60 15.03 -10.24 -20.64
CA PRO A 60 15.12 -10.71 -22.02
C PRO A 60 14.36 -12.03 -22.26
N LEU A 61 13.89 -12.25 -23.49
CA LEU A 61 13.21 -13.49 -23.87
C LEU A 61 14.13 -14.69 -23.74
N GLU A 62 15.40 -14.53 -24.03
CA GLU A 62 16.41 -15.58 -23.94
C GLU A 62 16.59 -16.09 -22.50
N GLU A 63 16.47 -15.20 -21.50
CA GLU A 63 16.47 -15.60 -20.09
C GLU A 63 15.19 -16.36 -19.71
N ILE A 64 14.05 -15.94 -20.26
CA ILE A 64 12.77 -16.64 -20.04
C ILE A 64 12.83 -18.06 -20.61
N ASP A 65 13.34 -18.22 -21.83
CA ASP A 65 13.46 -19.52 -22.49
C ASP A 65 14.44 -20.44 -21.77
N CYS A 66 15.55 -19.89 -21.26
CA CYS A 66 16.52 -20.63 -20.47
C CYS A 66 15.89 -21.18 -19.17
N ASP A 67 15.16 -20.34 -18.44
CA ASP A 67 14.45 -20.73 -17.22
C ASP A 67 13.35 -21.76 -17.48
N LEU A 68 12.57 -21.59 -18.56
CA LEU A 68 11.53 -22.53 -18.96
C LEU A 68 12.12 -23.90 -19.28
N LYS A 69 13.24 -23.94 -19.98
CA LYS A 69 13.95 -25.18 -20.28
C LYS A 69 14.48 -25.84 -19.01
N ALA A 70 15.14 -25.09 -18.14
CA ALA A 70 15.66 -25.61 -16.88
C ALA A 70 14.55 -26.19 -15.99
N CYS A 71 13.40 -25.51 -15.89
CA CYS A 71 12.22 -26.03 -15.19
C CYS A 71 11.70 -27.31 -15.83
N THR A 72 11.60 -27.36 -17.16
CA THR A 72 11.15 -28.55 -17.90
C THR A 72 12.07 -29.74 -17.69
N ASP A 73 13.38 -29.52 -17.71
CA ASP A 73 14.38 -30.57 -17.52
C ASP A 73 14.33 -31.13 -16.08
N ARG A 74 14.13 -30.29 -15.06
CA ARG A 74 13.88 -30.75 -13.69
C ARG A 74 12.63 -31.62 -13.59
N ILE A 75 11.53 -31.22 -14.23
CA ILE A 75 10.28 -31.99 -14.22
C ILE A 75 10.49 -33.36 -14.86
N LYS A 76 11.21 -33.43 -15.99
CA LYS A 76 11.55 -34.69 -16.64
C LYS A 76 12.35 -35.62 -15.73
N GLN A 77 13.39 -35.11 -15.07
CA GLN A 77 14.20 -35.90 -14.13
C GLN A 77 13.36 -36.45 -12.97
N MET A 78 12.44 -35.66 -12.41
CA MET A 78 11.56 -36.13 -11.33
C MET A 78 10.64 -37.26 -11.80
N ILE A 79 10.09 -37.14 -13.01
CA ILE A 79 9.22 -38.18 -13.60
C ILE A 79 10.03 -39.46 -13.87
N GLU A 80 11.23 -39.34 -14.44
CA GLU A 80 12.12 -40.48 -14.69
C GLU A 80 12.49 -41.19 -13.39
N GLY A 81 12.81 -40.44 -12.32
CA GLY A 81 13.12 -41.01 -11.01
C GLY A 81 11.93 -41.66 -10.29
N LEU A 82 10.68 -41.31 -10.64
CA LEU A 82 9.45 -41.95 -10.15
C LEU A 82 9.05 -43.19 -10.97
N SER A 83 9.56 -43.28 -12.20
CA SER A 83 9.24 -44.36 -13.15
C SER A 83 10.24 -45.53 -13.06
N ALA A 84 11.29 -45.39 -12.25
CA ALA A 84 12.30 -46.40 -11.95
C ALA A 84 12.03 -47.05 -10.58
#